data_AF-A0A2N7BC23-F1
#
_entry.id   AF-A0A2N7BC23-F1
#
_cell.length_a   1.000
_cell.length_b   1.000
_cell.length_c   1.000
_cell.angle_alpha   90.00
_cell.angle_beta   90.00
_cell.angle_gamma   90.00
#
_symmetry.space_group_name_H-M   'P 1'
#
loop_
_entity.id
_entity.type
_entity.pdbx_description
1 polymer ?
#
loop_
_entity_poly.entity_id
_entity_poly.type
_entity_poly.pdbx_seq_one_letter_code
_entity_poly.pdbx_strand_id
1 'polypeptide(L)'
;MRFRTHYLLYLVLAVTDAWLLSHPNLIGRVGIWLYRYSYIKNFPRALVFVLLAVVFSILMSELIKKFFPVRTAVLLLALLLVIASMAFMNVFIQFSSGTYQFTGKAFIWGAHLLPFILILIFIQSLYEVFRTGKLDQ
;
A
#
# COMPACT_ATOMS: atom_id res chain seq x y z
N MET A 1 -4.26 13.64 18.35
CA MET A 1 -3.45 12.65 17.61
C MET A 1 -1.99 12.85 17.97
N ARG A 2 -1.34 11.92 18.65
CA ARG A 2 0.12 11.97 18.88
C ARG A 2 0.78 11.69 17.52
N PHE A 3 1.57 12.62 17.00
CA PHE A 3 2.27 12.42 15.73
C PHE A 3 3.26 11.26 15.90
N ARG A 4 3.00 10.15 15.21
CA ARG A 4 3.84 8.96 15.25
C ARG A 4 4.82 9.01 14.10
N THR A 5 6.10 8.79 14.38
CA THR A 5 7.21 8.91 13.41
C THR A 5 7.03 8.02 12.17
N HIS A 6 6.34 6.89 12.29
CA HIS A 6 6.05 6.01 11.14
C HIS A 6 5.13 6.64 10.09
N TYR A 7 4.33 7.66 10.41
CA TYR A 7 3.51 8.35 9.39
C TYR A 7 4.39 9.15 8.41
N LEU A 8 5.51 9.70 8.87
CA LEU A 8 6.50 10.31 7.97
C LEU A 8 7.11 9.28 7.04
N LEU A 9 7.43 8.08 7.56
CA LEU A 9 7.92 6.98 6.75
C LEU A 9 6.91 6.61 5.66
N TYR A 10 5.63 6.45 5.99
CA TYR A 10 4.60 6.15 4.99
C TYR A 10 4.44 7.26 3.95
N LEU A 11 4.56 8.53 4.36
CA LEU A 11 4.51 9.67 3.44
C LEU A 11 5.69 9.64 2.46
N VAL A 12 6.91 9.43 2.94
CA VAL A 12 8.11 9.35 2.10
C VAL A 12 8.00 8.17 1.14
N LEU A 13 7.57 7.01 1.62
CA LEU A 13 7.36 5.82 0.78
C LEU A 13 6.26 6.05 -0.25
N ALA A 14 5.15 6.70 0.10
CA ALA A 14 4.06 7.02 -0.81
C ALA A 14 4.49 8.00 -1.93
N VAL A 15 5.27 9.03 -1.58
CA VAL A 15 5.82 9.97 -2.58
C VAL A 15 6.80 9.24 -3.51
N THR A 16 7.65 8.38 -2.94
CA THR A 16 8.60 7.55 -3.71
C THR A 16 7.86 6.61 -4.65
N ASP A 17 6.80 5.95 -4.17
CA ASP A 17 5.95 5.07 -4.95
C ASP A 17 5.27 5.79 -6.12
N ALA A 18 4.65 6.94 -5.85
CA ALA A 18 4.05 7.78 -6.87
C ALA A 18 5.05 8.23 -7.94
N TRP A 19 6.29 8.55 -7.53
CA TRP A 19 7.36 8.91 -8.45
C TRP A 19 7.74 7.72 -9.34
N LEU A 20 7.98 6.54 -8.75
CA LEU A 20 8.32 5.31 -9.48
C LEU A 20 7.24 4.92 -10.48
N LEU A 21 5.98 4.96 -10.06
CA LEU A 21 4.81 4.65 -10.89
C LEU A 21 4.61 5.63 -12.05
N SER A 22 4.99 6.89 -11.87
CA SER A 22 4.87 7.92 -12.91
C SER A 22 5.96 7.89 -13.98
N HIS A 23 6.98 7.03 -13.85
CA HIS A 23 8.09 6.89 -14.79
C HIS A 23 8.15 5.50 -15.46
N PRO A 24 7.10 5.08 -16.19
CA PRO A 24 7.15 3.86 -16.99
C PRO A 24 8.06 4.02 -18.22
N ASN A 25 8.69 2.93 -18.65
CA ASN A 25 9.46 2.91 -19.92
C ASN A 25 8.51 2.92 -21.14
N LEU A 26 9.06 2.90 -22.35
CA LEU A 26 8.25 2.96 -23.59
C LEU A 26 7.20 1.83 -23.67
N ILE A 27 7.58 0.61 -23.30
CA ILE A 27 6.68 -0.56 -23.26
C ILE A 27 5.59 -0.39 -22.19
N GLY A 28 5.97 0.13 -21.01
CA GLY A 28 5.06 0.48 -19.93
C GLY A 28 4.05 1.56 -20.30
N ARG A 29 4.45 2.59 -21.07
CA ARG A 29 3.51 3.61 -21.58
C ARG A 29 2.49 3.04 -22.54
N VAL A 30 2.92 2.15 -23.44
CA VAL A 30 2.00 1.43 -24.35
C VAL A 30 1.05 0.55 -23.55
N GLY A 31 1.53 -0.14 -22.52
CA GLY A 31 0.70 -0.89 -21.58
C GLY A 31 -0.33 -0.02 -20.86
N ILE A 32 0.08 1.10 -20.25
CA ILE A 32 -0.83 2.04 -19.57
C ILE A 32 -1.89 2.59 -20.52
N TRP A 33 -1.52 2.82 -21.78
CA TRP A 33 -2.44 3.28 -22.82
C TRP A 33 -3.43 2.19 -23.25
N LEU A 34 -2.97 0.96 -23.47
CA LEU A 34 -3.79 -0.21 -23.83
C LEU A 34 -4.75 -0.63 -22.71
N TYR A 35 -4.27 -0.69 -21.46
CA TYR A 35 -5.05 -1.10 -20.29
C TYR A 35 -5.79 0.06 -19.60
N ARG A 36 -5.79 1.27 -20.20
CA ARG A 36 -6.49 2.47 -19.73
C ARG A 36 -6.17 2.87 -18.28
N TYR A 37 -4.94 2.65 -17.83
CA TYR A 37 -4.45 3.05 -16.49
C TYR A 37 -4.18 4.56 -16.39
N SER A 38 -5.17 5.38 -16.73
CA SER A 38 -5.07 6.85 -16.82
C SER A 38 -4.75 7.53 -15.48
N TYR A 39 -4.94 6.83 -14.37
CA TYR A 39 -4.64 7.28 -13.02
C TYR A 39 -3.14 7.24 -12.66
N ILE A 40 -2.31 6.47 -13.39
CA ILE A 40 -0.86 6.36 -13.15
C ILE A 40 -0.04 7.15 -14.20
N LYS A 41 -0.73 7.83 -15.13
CA LYS A 41 -0.08 8.45 -16.30
C LYS A 41 0.89 9.58 -15.96
N ASN A 42 0.54 10.40 -14.95
CA ASN A 42 1.30 11.58 -14.56
C ASN A 42 1.53 11.57 -13.04
N PHE A 43 2.65 12.14 -12.60
CA PHE A 43 3.02 12.19 -11.18
C PHE A 43 1.90 12.68 -10.24
N PRO A 44 1.19 13.79 -10.49
CA PRO A 44 0.14 14.25 -9.58
C PRO A 44 -1.01 13.26 -9.42
N ARG A 45 -1.37 12.52 -10.49
CA ARG A 45 -2.44 11.53 -10.45
C ARG A 45 -2.01 10.27 -9.69
N ALA A 46 -0.79 9.81 -9.95
CA ALA A 46 -0.19 8.70 -9.22
C ALA A 46 -0.08 9.04 -7.73
N LEU A 47 0.35 10.26 -7.40
CA LEU A 47 0.45 10.74 -6.02
C LEU A 47 -0.89 10.74 -5.31
N VAL A 48 -1.95 11.28 -5.93
CA VAL A 48 -3.30 11.25 -5.35
C VAL A 48 -3.77 9.83 -5.13
N PHE A 49 -3.57 8.93 -6.10
CA PHE A 49 -3.99 7.53 -5.98
C PHE A 49 -3.29 6.82 -4.80
N VAL A 50 -1.96 6.93 -4.74
CA VAL A 50 -1.15 6.30 -3.68
C VAL A 50 -1.50 6.89 -2.32
N LEU A 51 -1.61 8.21 -2.21
CA LEU A 51 -1.98 8.87 -0.95
C LEU A 51 -3.38 8.46 -0.49
N LEU A 52 -4.35 8.36 -1.41
CA LEU A 52 -5.69 7.89 -1.06
C LEU A 52 -5.67 6.48 -0.50
N ALA A 53 -4.94 5.55 -1.14
CA ALA A 53 -4.81 4.18 -0.65
C ALA A 53 -4.16 4.14 0.74
N VAL A 54 -3.05 4.86 0.94
CA VAL A 54 -2.32 4.92 2.22
C VAL A 54 -3.18 5.54 3.32
N VAL A 55 -3.80 6.70 3.07
CA VAL A 55 -4.66 7.39 4.03
C VAL A 55 -5.88 6.54 4.37
N PHE A 56 -6.51 5.90 3.38
CA PHE A 56 -7.64 5.02 3.61
C PHE A 56 -7.26 3.83 4.50
N SER A 57 -6.12 3.18 4.25
CA SER A 57 -5.65 2.07 5.08
C SER A 57 -5.30 2.49 6.51
N ILE A 58 -4.70 3.69 6.70
CA ILE A 58 -4.48 4.26 8.03
C ILE A 58 -5.82 4.51 8.74
N LEU A 59 -6.76 5.19 8.07
CA LEU A 59 -8.07 5.51 8.65
C LEU A 59 -8.83 4.24 9.02
N MET A 60 -8.88 3.24 8.15
CA MET A 60 -9.49 1.94 8.45
C MET A 60 -8.83 1.29 9.67
N SER A 61 -7.50 1.30 9.74
CA SER A 61 -6.79 0.72 10.87
C SER A 61 -7.10 1.44 12.19
N GLU A 62 -7.14 2.78 12.19
CA GLU A 62 -7.50 3.58 13.37
C GLU A 62 -8.96 3.36 13.78
N LEU A 63 -9.89 3.26 12.82
CA LEU A 63 -11.30 2.98 13.09
C LEU A 63 -11.48 1.59 13.70
N ILE A 64 -10.78 0.57 13.18
CA ILE A 64 -10.82 -0.79 13.73
C ILE A 64 -10.35 -0.78 15.19
N LYS A 65 -9.21 -0.14 15.45
CA LYS A 65 -8.64 -0.03 16.81
C LYS A 65 -9.55 0.73 17.78
N LYS A 66 -10.29 1.73 17.29
CA LYS A 66 -11.15 2.60 18.11
C LYS A 66 -12.48 1.95 18.46
N PHE A 67 -13.10 1.21 17.54
CA PHE A 67 -14.49 0.79 17.67
C PHE A 67 -14.70 -0.70 17.98
N PHE A 68 -13.68 -1.54 17.80
CA PHE A 68 -13.82 -2.98 18.01
C PHE A 68 -13.05 -3.47 19.24
N PRO A 69 -13.53 -4.51 19.94
CA PRO A 69 -12.79 -5.13 21.02
C PRO A 69 -11.50 -5.78 20.50
N VAL A 70 -10.49 -5.91 21.36
CA VAL A 70 -9.12 -6.37 21.01
C VAL A 70 -9.13 -7.61 20.13
N ARG A 71 -9.90 -8.66 20.50
CA ARG A 71 -9.99 -9.90 19.71
C ARG A 71 -10.47 -9.66 18.29
N THR A 72 -11.55 -8.88 18.13
CA THR A 72 -12.13 -8.58 16.81
C THR A 72 -11.22 -7.64 16.02
N ALA A 73 -10.59 -6.66 16.66
CA ALA A 73 -9.63 -5.77 16.03
C ALA A 73 -8.42 -6.53 15.47
N VAL A 74 -7.87 -7.48 16.23
CA VAL A 74 -6.78 -8.36 15.75
C VAL A 74 -7.22 -9.17 14.54
N LEU A 75 -8.41 -9.80 14.57
CA LEU A 75 -8.90 -10.59 13.44
C LEU A 75 -9.09 -9.75 12.18
N LEU A 76 -9.69 -8.56 12.29
CA LEU A 76 -9.92 -7.67 11.16
C LEU A 76 -8.60 -7.14 10.57
N LEU A 77 -7.66 -6.70 11.41
CA LEU A 77 -6.35 -6.22 10.94
C LEU A 77 -5.51 -7.35 10.35
N ALA A 78 -5.58 -8.57 10.90
CA ALA A 78 -4.92 -9.74 10.34
C ALA A 78 -5.50 -10.11 8.97
N LEU A 79 -6.83 -10.03 8.80
CA LEU A 79 -7.47 -10.24 7.49
C LEU A 79 -7.00 -9.20 6.46
N LEU A 80 -6.96 -7.92 6.83
CA LEU A 80 -6.45 -6.85 5.96
C LEU A 80 -4.97 -7.05 5.60
N LEU A 81 -4.16 -7.52 6.54
CA LEU A 81 -2.76 -7.88 6.30
C LEU A 81 -2.63 -9.02 5.28
N VAL A 82 -3.46 -10.06 5.40
CA VAL A 82 -3.51 -11.17 4.43
C VAL A 82 -3.90 -10.65 3.04
N ILE A 83 -4.94 -9.80 2.95
CA ILE A 83 -5.37 -9.20 1.68
C ILE A 83 -4.23 -8.38 1.04
N ALA A 84 -3.54 -7.55 1.82
CA ALA A 84 -2.40 -6.78 1.34
C ALA A 84 -1.24 -7.67 0.86
N SER A 85 -0.99 -8.77 1.57
CA SER A 85 0.03 -9.77 1.21
C SER A 85 -0.34 -10.51 -0.08
N MET A 86 -1.62 -10.87 -0.25
CA MET A 86 -2.13 -11.46 -1.50
C MET A 86 -2.03 -10.47 -2.66
N ALA A 87 -2.32 -9.18 -2.44
CA ALA A 87 -2.13 -8.14 -3.45
C ALA A 87 -0.65 -8.01 -3.86
N PHE A 88 0.28 -8.05 -2.90
CA PHE A 88 1.72 -8.08 -3.18
C PHE A 88 2.10 -9.29 -4.03
N MET A 89 1.64 -10.49 -3.68
CA MET A 89 1.90 -11.71 -4.43
C MET A 89 1.32 -11.66 -5.85
N ASN A 90 0.12 -11.11 -6.01
CA ASN A 90 -0.51 -10.95 -7.32
C ASN A 90 0.31 -10.01 -8.21
N VAL A 91 0.76 -8.87 -7.68
CA VAL A 91 1.68 -7.97 -8.39
C VAL A 91 2.98 -8.70 -8.73
N PHE A 92 3.56 -9.44 -7.79
CA PHE A 92 4.79 -10.18 -8.01
C PHE A 92 4.65 -11.16 -9.18
N ILE A 93 3.58 -11.96 -9.22
CA ILE A 93 3.31 -12.92 -10.31
C ILE A 93 3.10 -12.19 -11.64
N GLN A 94 2.32 -11.10 -11.62
CA GLN A 94 2.00 -10.30 -12.80
C GLN A 94 3.25 -9.67 -13.43
N PHE A 95 4.20 -9.21 -12.63
CA PHE A 95 5.43 -8.59 -13.12
C PHE A 95 6.60 -9.57 -13.30
N SER A 96 6.47 -10.80 -12.79
CA SER A 96 7.45 -11.89 -13.02
C SER A 96 7.20 -12.63 -14.34
N SER A 97 6.12 -12.34 -15.06
CA SER A 97 5.76 -13.04 -16.30
C SER A 97 5.02 -12.15 -17.31
N GLY A 98 4.90 -12.61 -18.56
CA GLY A 98 4.12 -11.92 -19.59
C GLY A 98 4.75 -10.64 -20.13
N THR A 99 3.92 -9.71 -20.60
CA THR A 99 4.34 -8.42 -21.18
C THR A 99 4.72 -7.38 -20.12
N TYR A 100 4.23 -7.53 -18.88
CA TYR A 100 4.46 -6.58 -17.79
C TYR A 100 5.90 -6.57 -17.27
N GLN A 101 6.66 -7.68 -17.39
CA GLN A 101 8.07 -7.73 -17.01
C GLN A 101 8.96 -6.73 -17.80
N PHE A 102 8.51 -6.29 -18.97
CA PHE A 102 9.24 -5.36 -19.84
C PHE A 102 8.85 -3.89 -19.63
N THR A 103 7.98 -3.56 -18.66
CA THR A 103 7.43 -2.19 -18.45
C THR A 103 8.37 -1.22 -17.70
N GLY A 104 9.58 -1.69 -17.36
CA GLY A 104 10.67 -0.89 -16.83
C GLY A 104 10.81 -1.03 -15.32
N LYS A 105 12.06 -1.17 -14.85
CA LYS A 105 12.36 -1.51 -13.45
C LYS A 105 11.73 -0.54 -12.44
N ALA A 106 11.74 0.77 -12.72
CA ALA A 106 11.15 1.78 -11.84
C ALA A 106 9.64 1.54 -11.62
N PHE A 107 8.89 1.35 -12.70
CA PHE A 107 7.45 1.07 -12.64
C PHE A 107 7.14 -0.24 -11.92
N ILE A 108 7.94 -1.29 -12.18
CA ILE A 108 7.82 -2.59 -11.49
C ILE A 108 7.99 -2.38 -9.98
N TRP A 109 9.04 -1.69 -9.55
CA TRP A 109 9.27 -1.43 -8.13
C TRP A 109 8.17 -0.61 -7.49
N GLY A 110 7.64 0.41 -8.18
CA GLY A 110 6.45 1.14 -7.72
C GLY A 110 5.24 0.22 -7.52
N ALA A 111 4.93 -0.63 -8.50
CA ALA A 111 3.81 -1.56 -8.38
C ALA A 111 3.90 -2.47 -7.15
N HIS A 112 5.12 -2.90 -6.76
CA HIS A 112 5.35 -3.69 -5.55
C HIS A 112 5.32 -2.85 -4.26
N LEU A 113 5.71 -1.58 -4.35
CA LEU A 113 5.89 -0.73 -3.18
C LEU A 113 4.55 -0.37 -2.53
N LEU A 114 3.50 -0.10 -3.30
CA LEU A 114 2.17 0.19 -2.75
C LEU A 114 1.65 -0.92 -1.81
N PRO A 115 1.48 -2.19 -2.24
CA PRO A 115 1.01 -3.24 -1.34
C PRO A 115 1.98 -3.49 -0.18
N PHE A 116 3.29 -3.27 -0.38
CA PHE A 116 4.26 -3.32 0.71
C PHE A 116 4.04 -2.24 1.77
N ILE A 117 3.72 -1.00 1.39
CA ILE A 117 3.34 0.08 2.32
C ILE A 117 2.11 -0.33 3.13
N LEU A 118 1.11 -0.94 2.48
CA LEU A 118 -0.11 -1.41 3.18
C LEU A 118 0.20 -2.50 4.20
N ILE A 119 1.06 -3.45 3.86
CA ILE A 119 1.56 -4.48 4.78
C ILE A 119 2.20 -3.83 6.01
N LEU A 120 3.07 -2.83 5.82
CA LEU A 120 3.70 -2.11 6.94
C LEU A 120 2.68 -1.41 7.85
N ILE A 121 1.63 -0.82 7.28
CA ILE A 121 0.56 -0.14 8.04
C ILE A 121 -0.20 -1.16 8.90
N PHE A 122 -0.59 -2.30 8.34
CA PHE A 122 -1.36 -3.31 9.06
C PHE A 122 -0.53 -4.06 10.09
N ILE A 123 0.75 -4.36 9.81
CA ILE A 123 1.70 -4.92 10.79
C ILE A 123 1.86 -3.98 11.97
N GLN A 124 2.11 -2.68 11.71
CA GLN A 124 2.24 -1.68 12.77
C GLN A 124 0.97 -1.57 13.60
N SER A 125 -0.20 -1.60 12.96
CA SER A 125 -1.49 -1.51 13.65
C SER A 125 -1.77 -2.74 14.52
N LEU A 126 -1.43 -3.95 14.04
CA LEU A 126 -1.49 -5.17 14.85
C LEU A 126 -0.56 -5.10 16.05
N TYR A 127 0.69 -4.67 15.83
CA TYR A 127 1.68 -4.50 16.90
C TYR A 127 1.16 -3.56 18.00
N GLU A 128 0.52 -2.47 17.61
CA GLU A 128 -0.09 -1.54 18.56
C GLU A 128 -1.22 -2.19 19.37
N VAL A 129 -2.14 -2.91 18.72
CA VAL A 129 -3.23 -3.61 19.41
C VAL A 129 -2.70 -4.66 20.37
N PHE A 130 -1.66 -5.42 20.01
CA PHE A 130 -1.03 -6.39 20.92
C PHE A 130 -0.32 -5.72 22.10
N ARG A 131 0.27 -4.55 21.88
CA ARG A 131 0.95 -3.79 22.94
C ARG A 131 -0.04 -3.14 23.90
N THR A 132 -1.13 -2.57 23.41
CA THR A 132 -2.13 -1.88 24.24
C THR A 132 -3.17 -2.84 24.81
N GLY A 133 -3.50 -3.93 24.11
CA GLY A 133 -4.45 -4.95 24.55
C GLY A 133 -4.03 -5.77 25.77
N LYS A 134 -2.80 -5.56 26.29
CA LYS A 134 -2.37 -6.03 27.61
C LYS A 134 -2.81 -5.12 28.77
N LEU A 135 -3.31 -3.92 28.50
CA LEU A 135 -3.65 -2.93 29.53
C LEU A 135 -5.13 -2.98 29.96
N ASP A 136 -5.96 -3.74 29.24
CA ASP A 136 -7.41 -3.85 29.47
C ASP A 136 -7.85 -5.23 29.99
N GLN A 137 -6.90 -6.06 30.47
CA GLN A 137 -7.17 -7.26 31.30
C GLN A 137 -6.72 -6.98 32.73
#